data_AF-A0A379FJT0-F1
#
_entry.id   AF-A0A379FJT0-F1
#
_cell.length_a   1.000
_cell.length_b   1.000
_cell.length_c   1.000
_cell.angle_alpha   90.00
_cell.angle_beta   90.00
_cell.angle_gamma   90.00
#
_symmetry.space_group_name_H-M   'P 1'
#
loop_
_entity.id
_entity.type
_entity.pdbx_description
1 polymer ?
#
loop_
_entity_poly.entity_id
_entity_poly.type
_entity_poly.pdbx_seq_one_letter_code
_entity_poly.pdbx_strand_id
1 'polypeptide(L)'
;MVALGCKYLRICHLNNCAMGVATQDETLRRQHFHGLPERVINYFRFIAQETRELMAQLGVRKITDLIGRTDLLSCLEGITSKQQKLSLTGLLETASSPTGKALYCQEHNDTYDKGELNQRIVAQTITGVEQKISQTHYFSIRNTDRSVGATLSGLIAKTYGESGLSATPIKLHFTGTAGQSFGVWNAQGVELTLVGDANDYVGKGMAGWTHCYFTASRFCL
;
A
#
# COMPACT_ATOMS: atom_id res chain seq x y z
N MET A 1 -20.20 -3.77 3.18
CA MET A 1 -21.05 -3.07 4.18
C MET A 1 -22.50 -3.57 4.19
N VAL A 2 -23.22 -3.62 3.06
CA VAL A 2 -24.63 -4.05 3.02
C VAL A 2 -24.81 -5.49 3.51
N ALA A 3 -23.97 -6.43 3.05
CA ALA A 3 -23.96 -7.82 3.54
C ALA A 3 -23.76 -7.94 5.06
N LEU A 4 -23.13 -6.94 5.69
CA LEU A 4 -22.91 -6.89 7.14
C LEU A 4 -24.06 -6.20 7.91
N GLY A 5 -25.06 -5.62 7.22
CA GLY A 5 -26.26 -5.06 7.84
C GLY A 5 -26.56 -3.59 7.52
N CYS A 6 -25.76 -2.90 6.69
CA CYS A 6 -26.07 -1.52 6.30
C CYS A 6 -27.43 -1.44 5.57
N LYS A 7 -28.31 -0.54 6.04
CA LYS A 7 -29.65 -0.26 5.47
C LYS A 7 -29.68 1.00 4.60
N TYR A 8 -28.52 1.52 4.21
CA TYR A 8 -28.40 2.64 3.27
C TYR A 8 -29.11 3.94 3.72
N LEU A 9 -29.10 4.22 5.03
CA LEU A 9 -29.68 5.44 5.62
C LEU A 9 -28.92 6.73 5.26
N ARG A 10 -27.68 6.62 4.75
CA ARG A 10 -26.82 7.74 4.31
C ARG A 10 -26.46 8.78 5.39
N ILE A 11 -26.47 8.35 6.65
CA ILE A 11 -26.11 9.17 7.82
C ILE A 11 -24.73 8.85 8.40
N CYS A 12 -23.86 8.18 7.62
CA CYS A 12 -22.57 7.70 8.11
C CYS A 12 -21.68 8.80 8.71
N HIS A 13 -21.78 10.03 8.18
CA HIS A 13 -21.01 11.19 8.63
C HIS A 13 -21.50 11.77 9.97
N LEU A 14 -22.68 11.37 10.45
CA LEU A 14 -23.29 11.89 11.67
C LEU A 14 -22.97 11.06 12.92
N ASN A 15 -22.15 10.01 12.80
CA ASN A 15 -21.79 9.10 13.89
C ASN A 15 -23.00 8.41 14.57
N ASN A 16 -24.19 8.43 13.96
CA ASN A 16 -25.45 7.92 14.52
C ASN A 16 -26.01 6.72 13.72
N CYS A 17 -25.14 5.88 13.18
CA CYS A 17 -25.55 4.73 12.38
C CYS A 17 -26.41 3.77 13.21
N ALA A 18 -27.72 3.74 12.92
CA ALA A 18 -28.70 2.87 13.58
C ALA A 18 -28.45 1.35 13.43
N MET A 19 -27.49 0.96 12.58
CA MET A 19 -27.10 -0.44 12.38
C MET A 19 -25.75 -0.78 13.03
N GLY A 20 -25.14 0.15 13.77
CA GLY A 20 -23.83 -0.06 14.40
C GLY A 20 -22.66 -0.24 13.42
N VAL A 21 -22.86 0.01 12.11
CA VAL A 21 -21.85 -0.25 11.05
C VAL A 21 -20.84 0.88 10.92
N ALA A 22 -21.31 2.13 10.87
CA ALA A 22 -20.49 3.32 10.64
C ALA A 22 -20.70 4.34 11.77
N THR A 23 -20.28 3.97 12.97
CA THR A 23 -20.34 4.79 14.18
C THR A 23 -19.22 4.36 15.16
N GLN A 24 -18.68 5.31 15.90
CA GLN A 24 -17.76 5.09 17.02
C GLN A 24 -18.49 5.05 18.36
N ASP A 25 -19.77 5.44 18.40
CA ASP A 25 -20.61 5.35 19.59
C ASP A 25 -20.67 3.89 20.08
N GLU A 26 -20.30 3.68 21.33
CA GLU A 26 -20.15 2.34 21.90
C GLU A 26 -21.50 1.64 22.08
N THR A 27 -22.54 2.38 22.45
CA THR A 27 -23.90 1.86 22.61
C THR A 27 -24.43 1.37 21.25
N LEU A 28 -24.33 2.21 20.21
CA LEU A 28 -24.79 1.85 18.88
C LEU A 28 -24.01 0.66 18.28
N ARG A 29 -22.69 0.58 18.50
CA ARG A 29 -21.88 -0.57 18.06
C ARG A 29 -22.29 -1.85 18.79
N ARG A 30 -22.38 -1.82 20.13
CA ARG A 30 -22.70 -3.01 20.93
C ARG A 30 -24.13 -3.50 20.72
N GLN A 31 -25.09 -2.60 20.59
CA GLN A 31 -26.51 -2.95 20.56
C GLN A 31 -27.06 -3.21 19.15
N HIS A 32 -26.45 -2.63 18.11
CA HIS A 32 -27.05 -2.67 16.76
C HIS A 32 -26.18 -3.31 15.69
N PHE A 33 -24.89 -3.58 15.95
CA PHE A 33 -24.07 -4.33 15.01
C PHE A 33 -24.34 -5.84 15.13
N HIS A 34 -24.97 -6.41 14.10
CA HIS A 34 -25.26 -7.85 14.01
C HIS A 34 -24.62 -8.48 12.76
N GLY A 35 -23.53 -7.90 12.26
CA GLY A 35 -22.78 -8.42 11.11
C GLY A 35 -21.95 -9.64 11.52
N LEU A 36 -22.03 -10.71 10.71
CA LEU A 36 -21.25 -11.94 10.92
C LEU A 36 -20.31 -12.17 9.73
N PRO A 37 -19.08 -12.69 9.94
CA PRO A 37 -18.16 -13.03 8.85
C PRO A 37 -18.80 -13.92 7.77
N GLU A 38 -19.64 -14.87 8.18
CA GLU A 38 -20.33 -15.83 7.30
C GLU A 38 -21.23 -15.12 6.28
N ARG A 39 -21.82 -13.97 6.63
CA ARG A 39 -22.64 -13.20 5.68
C ARG A 39 -21.82 -12.67 4.52
N VAL A 40 -20.58 -12.25 4.77
CA VAL A 40 -19.66 -11.76 3.73
C VAL A 40 -19.10 -12.92 2.92
N ILE A 41 -18.76 -14.04 3.58
CA ILE A 41 -18.33 -15.27 2.91
C ILE A 41 -19.41 -15.74 1.92
N ASN A 42 -20.67 -15.81 2.37
CA ASN A 42 -21.78 -16.24 1.53
C ASN A 42 -22.03 -15.26 0.39
N TYR A 43 -21.96 -13.95 0.64
CA TYR A 43 -22.04 -12.93 -0.41
C TYR A 43 -21.04 -13.18 -1.54
N PHE A 44 -19.74 -13.33 -1.21
CA PHE A 44 -18.73 -13.59 -2.24
C PHE A 44 -18.88 -14.97 -2.88
N ARG A 45 -19.33 -16.00 -2.14
CA ARG A 45 -19.62 -17.32 -2.71
C ARG A 45 -20.71 -17.23 -3.79
N PHE A 46 -21.77 -16.47 -3.55
CA PHE A 46 -22.86 -16.29 -4.51
C PHE A 46 -22.40 -15.48 -5.73
N ILE A 47 -21.67 -14.38 -5.55
CA ILE A 47 -21.10 -13.61 -6.66
C ILE A 47 -20.18 -14.49 -7.52
N ALA A 48 -19.32 -15.29 -6.89
CA ALA A 48 -18.43 -16.19 -7.61
C ALA A 48 -19.19 -17.31 -8.35
N GLN A 49 -20.27 -17.82 -7.78
CA GLN A 49 -21.13 -18.83 -8.43
C GLN A 49 -21.82 -18.23 -9.66
N GLU A 50 -22.50 -17.09 -9.52
CA GLU A 50 -23.18 -16.41 -10.63
C GLU A 50 -22.19 -16.05 -11.75
N THR A 51 -21.00 -15.57 -11.39
CA THR A 51 -19.94 -15.30 -12.37
C THR A 51 -19.56 -16.54 -13.16
N ARG A 52 -19.41 -17.71 -12.52
CA ARG A 52 -19.11 -18.98 -13.20
C ARG A 52 -20.26 -19.45 -14.10
N GLU A 53 -21.50 -19.23 -13.67
CA GLU A 53 -22.69 -19.57 -14.46
C GLU A 53 -22.75 -18.72 -15.74
N LEU A 54 -22.49 -17.42 -15.65
CA LEU A 54 -22.39 -16.52 -16.80
C LEU A 54 -21.22 -16.90 -17.71
N MET A 55 -20.04 -17.21 -17.15
CA MET A 55 -18.91 -17.72 -17.91
C MET A 55 -19.25 -19.00 -18.68
N ALA A 56 -19.97 -19.93 -18.05
CA ALA A 56 -20.41 -21.17 -18.69
C ALA A 56 -21.40 -20.91 -19.83
N GLN A 57 -22.32 -19.96 -19.69
CA GLN A 57 -23.22 -19.54 -20.77
C GLN A 57 -22.46 -18.97 -21.98
N LEU A 58 -21.33 -18.30 -21.73
CA LEU A 58 -20.43 -17.79 -22.77
C LEU A 58 -19.45 -18.85 -23.31
N GLY A 59 -19.47 -20.08 -22.78
CA GLY A 59 -18.54 -21.15 -23.16
C GLY A 59 -17.11 -20.96 -22.67
N VAL A 60 -16.89 -20.09 -21.67
CA VAL A 60 -15.56 -19.74 -21.16
C VAL A 60 -15.26 -20.44 -19.84
N ARG A 61 -14.08 -21.06 -19.73
CA ARG A 61 -13.69 -21.81 -18.53
C ARG A 61 -12.84 -21.01 -17.55
N LYS A 62 -12.00 -20.10 -18.03
CA LYS A 62 -11.09 -19.29 -17.18
C LYS A 62 -11.46 -17.82 -17.29
N ILE A 63 -11.52 -17.14 -16.15
CA ILE A 63 -11.86 -15.71 -16.11
C ILE A 63 -10.86 -14.86 -16.89
N THR A 64 -9.60 -15.29 -16.97
CA THR A 64 -8.54 -14.64 -17.76
C THR A 64 -8.88 -14.57 -19.24
N ASP A 65 -9.66 -15.51 -19.75
CA ASP A 65 -10.05 -15.56 -21.16
C ASP A 65 -11.18 -14.55 -21.47
N LEU A 66 -11.78 -13.93 -20.45
CA LEU A 66 -12.76 -12.83 -20.57
C LEU A 66 -12.13 -11.45 -20.43
N ILE A 67 -10.95 -11.32 -19.83
CA ILE A 67 -10.34 -10.02 -19.55
C ILE A 67 -10.03 -9.32 -20.88
N GLY A 68 -10.69 -8.19 -21.12
CA GLY A 68 -10.51 -7.37 -22.34
C GLY A 68 -11.32 -7.83 -23.56
N ARG A 69 -12.18 -8.85 -23.44
CA ARG A 69 -13.05 -9.36 -24.53
C ARG A 69 -14.27 -8.47 -24.76
N THR A 70 -14.06 -7.25 -25.24
CA THR A 70 -15.16 -6.31 -25.56
C THR A 70 -16.05 -6.79 -26.71
N ASP A 71 -15.54 -7.70 -27.55
CA ASP A 71 -16.29 -8.35 -28.62
C ASP A 71 -17.44 -9.25 -28.11
N LEU A 72 -17.41 -9.65 -26.84
CA LEU A 72 -18.51 -10.38 -26.19
C LEU A 72 -19.63 -9.46 -25.70
N LEU A 73 -19.45 -8.13 -25.82
CA LEU A 73 -20.43 -7.13 -25.41
C LEU A 73 -21.12 -6.56 -26.65
N SER A 74 -22.43 -6.34 -26.54
CA SER A 74 -23.21 -5.65 -27.55
C SER A 74 -23.95 -4.47 -26.93
N CYS A 75 -24.05 -3.37 -27.68
CA CYS A 75 -24.83 -2.22 -27.25
C CYS A 75 -26.32 -2.51 -27.50
N LEU A 76 -27.12 -2.46 -26.45
CA LEU A 76 -28.57 -2.47 -26.58
C LEU A 76 -29.06 -1.13 -27.10
N GLU A 77 -30.19 -1.14 -27.81
CA GLU A 77 -30.83 0.08 -28.28
C GLU A 77 -31.36 0.91 -27.09
N GLY A 78 -31.18 2.22 -27.15
CA GLY A 78 -31.64 3.13 -26.12
C GLY A 78 -33.17 3.23 -26.08
N ILE A 79 -33.75 3.10 -24.88
CA ILE A 79 -35.20 3.20 -24.67
C ILE A 79 -35.66 4.66 -24.71
N THR A 80 -34.80 5.59 -24.29
CA THR A 80 -35.10 7.04 -24.25
C THR A 80 -34.32 7.81 -25.29
N SER A 81 -34.85 8.97 -25.69
CA SER A 81 -34.16 9.90 -26.60
C SER A 81 -32.82 10.42 -26.07
N LYS A 82 -32.59 10.36 -24.75
CA LYS A 82 -31.27 10.66 -24.15
C LYS A 82 -30.30 9.50 -24.29
N GLN A 83 -30.77 8.27 -24.06
CA GLN A 83 -29.93 7.07 -24.21
C GLN A 83 -29.50 6.85 -25.66
N GLN A 84 -30.39 7.11 -26.62
CA GLN A 84 -30.10 7.02 -28.06
C GLN A 84 -29.00 7.99 -28.52
N LYS A 85 -28.68 9.02 -27.73
CA LYS A 85 -27.59 9.97 -28.01
C LYS A 85 -26.25 9.54 -27.42
N LEU A 86 -26.20 8.45 -26.65
CA LEU A 86 -24.96 7.94 -26.09
C LEU A 86 -24.21 7.14 -27.15
N SER A 87 -22.95 7.51 -27.39
CA SER A 87 -22.00 6.67 -28.12
C SER A 87 -21.16 5.90 -27.11
N LEU A 88 -21.29 4.57 -27.09
CA LEU A 88 -20.49 3.67 -26.24
C LEU A 88 -19.26 3.11 -26.97
N THR A 89 -18.97 3.60 -28.19
CA THR A 89 -17.92 3.05 -29.05
C THR A 89 -16.56 3.03 -28.36
N GLY A 90 -16.20 4.09 -27.63
CA GLY A 90 -14.93 4.14 -26.88
C GLY A 90 -14.82 3.16 -25.70
N LEU A 91 -15.95 2.62 -25.20
CA LEU A 91 -15.94 1.57 -24.17
C LEU A 91 -15.85 0.17 -24.78
N LEU A 92 -16.30 0.01 -26.02
CA LEU A 92 -16.34 -1.28 -26.72
C LEU A 92 -15.11 -1.51 -27.61
N GLU A 93 -14.23 -0.52 -27.72
CA GLU A 93 -12.98 -0.66 -28.44
C GLU A 93 -12.12 -1.78 -27.83
N THR A 94 -11.81 -2.79 -28.63
CA THR A 94 -10.95 -3.89 -28.19
C THR A 94 -9.52 -3.38 -28.09
N ALA A 95 -8.98 -3.40 -26.87
CA ALA A 95 -7.59 -3.07 -26.64
C ALA A 95 -6.71 -4.07 -27.41
N SER A 96 -5.92 -3.57 -28.34
CA SER A 96 -4.86 -4.34 -29.00
C SER A 96 -3.52 -3.93 -28.42
N SER A 97 -2.72 -4.90 -27.97
CA SER A 97 -1.35 -4.61 -27.53
C SER A 97 -0.46 -4.47 -28.76
N PRO A 98 0.14 -3.30 -29.03
CA PRO A 98 1.05 -3.13 -30.17
C PRO A 98 2.27 -4.05 -30.08
N THR A 99 2.64 -4.43 -28.86
CA THR A 99 3.79 -5.29 -28.54
C THR A 99 3.40 -6.75 -28.32
N GLY A 100 2.16 -7.16 -28.60
CA GLY A 100 1.69 -8.54 -28.42
C GLY A 100 1.62 -9.01 -26.97
N LYS A 101 1.63 -8.09 -25.99
CA LYS A 101 1.50 -8.44 -24.57
C LYS A 101 0.07 -8.88 -24.24
N ALA A 102 -0.07 -9.73 -23.24
CA ALA A 102 -1.38 -10.17 -22.76
C ALA A 102 -2.24 -9.00 -22.25
N LEU A 103 -3.55 -9.15 -22.34
CA LEU A 103 -4.53 -8.16 -21.86
C LEU A 103 -4.71 -8.18 -20.34
N TYR A 104 -4.06 -9.10 -19.65
CA TYR A 104 -4.09 -9.24 -18.20
C TYR A 104 -2.66 -9.37 -17.66
N CYS A 105 -2.49 -9.07 -16.38
CA CYS A 105 -1.19 -9.13 -15.72
C CYS A 105 -0.68 -10.57 -15.66
N GLN A 106 0.46 -10.84 -16.32
CA GLN A 106 1.15 -12.13 -16.30
C GLN A 106 2.52 -12.06 -15.62
N GLU A 107 3.10 -10.87 -15.55
CA GLU A 107 4.46 -10.64 -15.08
C GLU A 107 4.45 -9.79 -13.81
N HIS A 108 5.41 -10.04 -12.93
CA HIS A 108 5.64 -9.19 -11.78
C HIS A 108 6.27 -7.87 -12.23
N ASN A 109 5.78 -6.74 -11.69
CA ASN A 109 6.39 -5.44 -11.94
C ASN A 109 7.47 -5.19 -10.88
N ASP A 110 8.69 -5.60 -11.19
CA ASP A 110 9.82 -5.41 -10.29
C ASP A 110 10.15 -3.92 -10.12
N THR A 111 10.48 -3.53 -8.89
CA THR A 111 10.91 -2.16 -8.62
C THR A 111 12.21 -1.85 -9.34
N TYR A 112 12.28 -0.66 -9.96
CA TYR A 112 13.52 -0.14 -10.55
C TYR A 112 14.58 0.10 -9.48
N ASP A 113 14.18 0.62 -8.32
CA ASP A 113 15.05 0.72 -7.15
C ASP A 113 15.28 -0.66 -6.54
N LYS A 114 16.54 -1.08 -6.49
CA LYS A 114 16.92 -2.31 -5.78
C LYS A 114 17.24 -2.05 -4.32
N GLY A 115 17.36 -0.79 -3.89
CA GLY A 115 17.60 -0.43 -2.49
C GLY A 115 18.94 -0.94 -1.97
N GLU A 116 19.98 -0.99 -2.82
CA GLU A 116 21.30 -1.57 -2.52
C GLU A 116 21.89 -1.06 -1.20
N LEU A 117 21.81 0.25 -0.92
CA LEU A 117 22.28 0.82 0.34
C LEU A 117 21.49 0.28 1.55
N ASN A 118 20.18 0.13 1.44
CA ASN A 118 19.35 -0.44 2.50
C ASN A 118 19.68 -1.93 2.73
N GLN A 119 19.90 -2.70 1.66
CA GLN A 119 20.31 -4.10 1.79
C GLN A 119 21.67 -4.21 2.51
N ARG A 120 22.63 -3.36 2.16
CA ARG A 120 23.93 -3.29 2.84
C ARG A 120 23.83 -2.90 4.31
N ILE A 121 23.00 -1.90 4.63
CA ILE A 121 22.75 -1.51 6.03
C ILE A 121 22.25 -2.72 6.81
N VAL A 122 21.20 -3.39 6.33
CA VAL A 122 20.64 -4.58 7.00
C VAL A 122 21.68 -5.68 7.16
N ALA A 123 22.43 -6.00 6.11
CA ALA A 123 23.46 -7.03 6.18
C ALA A 123 24.53 -6.75 7.25
N GLN A 124 24.89 -5.48 7.45
CA GLN A 124 25.87 -5.08 8.46
C GLN A 124 25.30 -4.99 9.88
N THR A 125 24.00 -4.71 10.01
CA THR A 125 23.37 -4.47 11.31
C THR A 125 22.55 -5.64 11.84
N ILE A 126 22.33 -6.69 11.04
CA ILE A 126 21.41 -7.79 11.39
C ILE A 126 21.78 -8.45 12.72
N THR A 127 23.07 -8.69 12.96
CA THR A 127 23.54 -9.26 14.24
C THR A 127 23.26 -8.34 15.42
N GLY A 128 23.44 -7.02 15.27
CA GLY A 128 23.13 -6.06 16.33
C GLY A 128 21.63 -5.98 16.60
N VAL A 129 20.81 -6.09 15.55
CA VAL A 129 19.36 -6.19 15.70
C VAL A 129 19.00 -7.44 16.49
N GLU A 130 19.40 -8.63 16.02
CA GLU A 130 19.05 -9.93 16.63
C GLU A 130 19.53 -10.08 18.07
N GLN A 131 20.76 -9.63 18.36
CA GLN A 131 21.38 -9.75 19.67
C GLN A 131 21.10 -8.54 20.58
N LYS A 132 20.36 -7.54 20.10
CA LYS A 132 20.13 -6.26 20.78
C LYS A 132 21.42 -5.59 21.21
N ILE A 133 22.42 -5.55 20.34
CA ILE A 133 23.71 -4.90 20.60
C ILE A 133 23.75 -3.58 19.85
N SER A 134 24.14 -2.51 20.56
CA SER A 134 24.33 -1.21 19.91
C SER A 134 25.50 -1.28 18.93
N GLN A 135 25.28 -0.79 17.72
CA GLN A 135 26.29 -0.77 16.67
C GLN A 135 26.38 0.63 16.05
N THR A 136 27.54 0.96 15.49
CA THR A 136 27.76 2.23 14.79
C THR A 136 28.42 1.96 13.45
N HIS A 137 27.83 2.47 12.38
CA HIS A 137 28.27 2.25 11.00
C HIS A 137 28.31 3.56 10.21
N TYR A 138 29.17 3.60 9.19
CA TYR A 138 29.41 4.77 8.35
C TYR A 138 29.20 4.42 6.88
N PHE A 139 28.47 5.27 6.15
CA PHE A 139 28.13 5.07 4.74
C PHE A 139 28.27 6.36 3.94
N SER A 140 28.72 6.23 2.69
CA SER A 140 28.50 7.28 1.69
C SER A 140 27.06 7.20 1.17
N ILE A 141 26.40 8.33 0.95
CA ILE A 141 25.04 8.39 0.41
C ILE A 141 24.95 9.31 -0.81
N ARG A 142 24.09 8.97 -1.77
CA ARG A 142 23.80 9.74 -3.00
C ARG A 142 22.30 9.95 -3.15
N ASN A 143 21.92 10.92 -3.98
CA ASN A 143 20.52 11.29 -4.17
C ASN A 143 19.65 10.15 -4.76
N THR A 144 20.29 9.14 -5.36
CA THR A 144 19.65 7.91 -5.84
C THR A 144 19.36 6.91 -4.73
N ASP A 145 20.02 7.03 -3.58
CA ASP A 145 19.76 6.20 -2.41
C ASP A 145 18.52 6.73 -1.68
N ARG A 146 17.38 6.11 -1.96
CA ARG A 146 16.07 6.55 -1.45
C ARG A 146 15.59 5.67 -0.29
N SER A 147 14.71 6.24 0.53
CA SER A 147 14.08 5.54 1.65
C SER A 147 15.11 4.88 2.59
N VAL A 148 16.29 5.49 2.73
CA VAL A 148 17.39 4.92 3.52
C VAL A 148 16.99 4.87 4.99
N GLY A 149 17.14 3.68 5.58
CA GLY A 149 16.71 3.37 6.96
C GLY A 149 15.38 2.65 7.05
N ALA A 150 14.55 2.66 5.99
CA ALA A 150 13.22 2.05 6.00
C ALA A 150 13.27 0.53 6.17
N THR A 151 14.15 -0.15 5.44
CA THR A 151 14.27 -1.62 5.50
C THR A 151 14.77 -2.09 6.86
N LEU A 152 15.74 -1.37 7.45
CA LEU A 152 16.20 -1.64 8.81
C LEU A 152 15.08 -1.41 9.84
N SER A 153 14.34 -0.31 9.70
CA SER A 153 13.21 -0.01 10.58
C SER A 153 12.10 -1.07 10.47
N GLY A 154 11.81 -1.54 9.27
CA GLY A 154 10.87 -2.63 9.02
C GLY A 154 11.33 -3.96 9.63
N LEU A 155 12.63 -4.27 9.57
CA LEU A 155 13.21 -5.44 10.24
C LEU A 155 13.02 -5.33 11.77
N ILE A 156 13.38 -4.19 12.36
CA ILE A 156 13.23 -3.94 13.80
C ILE A 156 11.76 -4.03 14.23
N ALA A 157 10.85 -3.39 13.50
CA ALA A 157 9.42 -3.43 13.80
C ALA A 157 8.85 -4.86 13.67
N LYS A 158 9.31 -5.64 12.68
CA LYS A 158 8.91 -7.05 12.54
C LYS A 158 9.36 -7.91 13.71
N THR A 159 10.54 -7.64 14.26
CA THR A 159 11.14 -8.45 15.34
C THR A 159 10.68 -8.00 16.73
N TYR A 160 10.53 -6.69 16.96
CA TYR A 160 10.34 -6.10 18.29
C TYR A 160 9.09 -5.20 18.42
N GLY A 161 8.32 -5.02 17.34
CA GLY A 161 7.15 -4.14 17.33
C GLY A 161 7.51 -2.69 17.66
N GLU A 162 6.59 -1.98 18.32
CA GLU A 162 6.75 -0.56 18.68
C GLU A 162 7.88 -0.29 19.68
N SER A 163 8.26 -1.30 20.48
CA SER A 163 9.32 -1.15 21.49
C SER A 163 10.70 -0.90 20.88
N GLY A 164 10.92 -1.36 19.65
CA GLY A 164 12.18 -1.18 18.92
C GLY A 164 13.43 -1.59 19.69
N LEU A 165 14.50 -0.81 19.52
CA LEU A 165 15.83 -1.03 20.12
C LEU A 165 16.32 0.19 20.91
N SER A 166 15.42 0.94 21.58
CA SER A 166 15.78 2.20 22.26
C SER A 166 16.90 2.06 23.30
N ALA A 167 17.03 0.91 23.96
CA ALA A 167 18.11 0.65 24.93
C ALA A 167 19.47 0.36 24.27
N THR A 168 19.48 -0.11 23.02
CA THR A 168 20.67 -0.56 22.30
C THR A 168 20.62 -0.11 20.84
N PRO A 169 20.76 1.21 20.61
CA PRO A 169 20.48 1.81 19.32
C PRO A 169 21.50 1.40 18.25
N ILE A 170 21.02 1.30 17.01
CA ILE A 170 21.83 1.18 15.80
C ILE A 170 22.04 2.58 15.23
N LYS A 171 23.29 3.02 15.23
CA LYS A 171 23.70 4.37 14.81
C LYS A 171 24.30 4.31 13.41
N LEU A 172 23.69 5.03 12.47
CA LEU A 172 24.11 5.08 11.09
C LEU A 172 24.52 6.51 10.73
N HIS A 173 25.78 6.69 10.37
CA HIS A 173 26.33 7.95 9.93
C HIS A 173 26.49 7.97 8.41
N PHE A 174 26.00 9.03 7.78
CA PHE A 174 26.01 9.21 6.34
C PHE A 174 26.77 10.46 5.94
N THR A 175 27.47 10.41 4.82
CA THR A 175 28.12 11.58 4.21
C THR A 175 27.74 11.66 2.73
N GLY A 176 27.20 12.82 2.31
CA GLY A 176 26.77 13.07 0.93
C GLY A 176 25.38 13.69 0.85
N THR A 177 24.66 13.44 -0.25
CA THR A 177 23.30 13.95 -0.46
C THR A 177 22.30 12.81 -0.39
N ALA A 178 21.41 12.79 0.59
CA ALA A 178 20.40 11.74 0.71
C ALA A 178 19.29 11.91 -0.34
N GLY A 179 18.83 10.78 -0.90
CA GLY A 179 17.65 10.76 -1.75
C GLY A 179 16.37 11.04 -0.99
N GLN A 180 15.26 10.97 -1.74
CA GLN A 180 13.91 11.16 -1.22
C GLN A 180 13.62 10.19 -0.05
N SER A 181 12.89 10.68 0.95
CA SER A 181 12.40 9.87 2.08
C SER A 181 13.48 9.30 3.01
N PHE A 182 14.59 10.02 3.20
CA PHE A 182 15.61 9.64 4.19
C PHE A 182 15.01 9.50 5.60
N GLY A 183 15.19 8.34 6.24
CA GLY A 183 14.63 8.05 7.56
C GLY A 183 13.10 7.87 7.58
N VAL A 184 12.49 7.47 6.46
CA VAL A 184 11.05 7.16 6.41
C VAL A 184 10.70 5.97 7.31
N TRP A 185 9.61 6.09 8.07
CA TRP A 185 9.14 5.10 9.05
C TRP A 185 10.18 4.66 10.08
N ASN A 186 11.07 5.59 10.46
CA ASN A 186 12.16 5.29 11.37
C ASN A 186 11.66 4.64 12.68
N ALA A 187 12.16 3.43 12.95
CA ALA A 187 11.82 2.68 14.15
C ALA A 187 12.59 3.22 15.37
N GLN A 188 12.02 2.98 16.56
CA GLN A 188 12.72 3.25 17.82
C GLN A 188 14.06 2.49 17.88
N GLY A 189 15.14 3.17 18.26
CA GLY A 189 16.49 2.61 18.31
C GLY A 189 17.27 2.67 17.00
N VAL A 190 16.77 3.34 15.95
CA VAL A 190 17.55 3.67 14.75
C VAL A 190 17.93 5.14 14.80
N GLU A 191 19.22 5.43 14.94
CA GLU A 191 19.76 6.80 14.95
C GLU A 191 20.44 7.08 13.61
N LEU A 192 19.96 8.08 12.88
CA LEU A 192 20.48 8.43 11.55
C LEU A 192 21.13 9.81 11.60
N THR A 193 22.43 9.90 11.32
CA THR A 193 23.14 11.18 11.23
C THR A 193 23.56 11.41 9.79
N LEU A 194 23.25 12.60 9.23
CA LEU A 194 23.65 12.96 7.87
C LEU A 194 24.52 14.21 7.89
N VAL A 195 25.72 14.08 7.32
CA VAL A 195 26.62 15.20 7.01
C VAL A 195 26.50 15.49 5.52
N GLY A 196 25.83 16.60 5.19
CA GLY A 196 25.44 16.99 3.83
C GLY A 196 23.98 17.42 3.76
N ASP A 197 23.31 17.13 2.64
CA ASP A 197 21.95 17.60 2.35
C ASP A 197 21.00 16.43 2.06
N ALA A 198 19.69 16.63 2.20
CA ALA A 198 18.68 15.62 1.88
C ALA A 198 17.61 16.20 0.96
N ASN A 199 17.06 15.35 0.10
CA ASN A 199 15.87 15.68 -0.69
C ASN A 199 14.59 15.57 0.17
N ASP A 200 13.41 15.70 -0.44
CA ASP A 200 12.14 15.80 0.28
C ASP A 200 11.79 14.57 1.15
N TYR A 201 10.82 14.78 2.03
CA TYR A 201 10.21 13.74 2.88
C TYR A 201 11.13 13.09 3.91
N VAL A 202 12.15 13.80 4.36
CA VAL A 202 12.95 13.42 5.53
C VAL A 202 12.02 13.09 6.71
N GLY A 203 12.21 11.93 7.32
CA GLY A 203 11.43 11.51 8.51
C GLY A 203 9.94 11.30 8.25
N LYS A 204 9.51 11.08 7.00
CA LYS A 204 8.10 10.81 6.70
C LYS A 204 7.57 9.61 7.50
N GLY A 205 6.45 9.79 8.19
CA GLY A 205 5.78 8.71 8.95
C GLY A 205 6.62 8.13 10.10
N MET A 206 7.56 8.90 10.61
CA MET A 206 8.47 8.53 11.69
C MET A 206 7.73 8.19 12.99
N ALA A 207 8.08 7.07 13.61
CA ALA A 207 7.38 6.49 14.76
C ALA A 207 8.15 6.61 16.09
N GLY A 208 9.45 6.91 16.05
CA GLY A 208 10.28 7.15 17.24
C GLY A 208 11.48 8.03 16.94
N TRP A 209 11.83 8.95 17.86
CA TRP A 209 13.00 9.79 17.69
C TRP A 209 13.75 10.11 18.98
N THR A 210 15.07 10.02 18.86
CA THR A 210 16.05 10.79 19.64
C THR A 210 17.27 11.03 18.72
N HIS A 211 17.29 12.15 17.98
CA HIS A 211 18.41 12.73 17.21
C HIS A 211 18.75 12.24 15.77
N CYS A 212 18.28 12.95 14.75
CA CYS A 212 19.01 13.23 13.50
C CYS A 212 19.62 14.63 13.57
N TYR A 213 20.94 14.70 13.52
CA TYR A 213 21.66 15.95 13.31
C TYR A 213 21.95 16.12 11.83
N PHE A 214 21.43 17.20 11.24
CA PHE A 214 21.86 17.69 9.92
C PHE A 214 22.90 18.78 10.16
N THR A 215 24.15 18.51 9.81
CA THR A 215 25.17 19.56 9.72
C THR A 215 25.33 19.95 8.26
N ALA A 216 24.43 20.80 7.78
CA ALA A 216 24.52 21.38 6.45
C ALA A 216 25.54 22.54 6.50
N SER A 217 26.62 22.44 5.72
CA SER A 217 27.55 23.56 5.54
C SER A 217 27.04 24.59 4.52
N ARG A 218 26.00 24.30 3.73
CA ARG A 218 25.37 25.24 2.78
C ARG A 218 23.91 24.87 2.46
N PHE A 219 22.95 25.59 3.03
CA PHE A 219 21.62 25.72 2.41
C PHE A 219 21.75 26.70 1.23
N CYS A 220 21.59 26.22 -0.01
CA CYS A 220 21.23 27.09 -1.13
C CYS A 220 19.70 27.07 -1.25
N LEU A 221 19.08 28.22 -0.95
CA LEU A 221 17.70 28.54 -1.30
C LEU A 221 17.54 28.65 -2.83
#